data_AF-A0A7C9CYX0-F1
#
_entry.id   AF-A0A7C9CYX0-F1
#
_cell.length_a   1.000
_cell.length_b   1.000
_cell.length_c   1.000
_cell.angle_alpha   90.00
_cell.angle_beta   90.00
_cell.angle_gamma   90.00
#
_symmetry.space_group_name_H-M   'P 1'
#
loop_
_entity.id
_entity.type
_entity.pdbx_description
1 polymer ?
#
loop_
_entity_poly.entity_id
_entity_poly.type
_entity_poly.pdbx_seq_one_letter_code
_entity_poly.pdbx_strand_id
1 'polypeptide(L)'
;MLRLKSSNSSSHLKTALRSAMAALTCHLHPINRYAKRQACISCSMQPAQSNIKVIINGAAKEIGRAAVVAVTRARGMEVAGAVDSYCVGEDIGKVCDMEEPLEIPIINDLTMVLGSISQSRATGVVVDFTDPSTVYENVKQATAFGMSSVVYVPRIQLDTVAALSAFCEKASTVSTG
;
A
#
# COMPACT_ATOMS: atom_id res chain seq x y z
N MET A 1 -49.47 38.88 -5.61
CA MET A 1 -49.52 38.06 -6.84
C MET A 1 -48.12 38.02 -7.43
N LEU A 2 -47.52 36.83 -7.44
CA LEU A 2 -46.10 36.58 -7.75
C LEU A 2 -45.71 36.98 -9.18
N ARG A 3 -44.49 37.52 -9.33
CA ARG A 3 -43.82 37.65 -10.63
C ARG A 3 -42.50 36.86 -10.56
N LEU A 4 -42.46 35.77 -11.29
CA LEU A 4 -41.34 34.83 -11.43
C LEU A 4 -40.16 35.45 -12.18
N LYS A 5 -38.94 35.18 -11.70
CA LYS A 5 -37.67 35.42 -12.40
C LYS A 5 -37.30 34.21 -13.27
N SER A 6 -36.85 34.52 -14.48
CA SER A 6 -36.16 33.65 -15.43
C SER A 6 -34.65 33.66 -15.18
N SER A 7 -33.96 32.51 -15.29
CA SER A 7 -32.92 32.28 -16.32
C SER A 7 -32.02 31.06 -16.02
N ASN A 8 -32.12 30.07 -16.89
CA ASN A 8 -31.15 29.07 -17.40
C ASN A 8 -29.95 28.60 -16.57
N SER A 9 -29.99 27.31 -16.22
CA SER A 9 -28.84 26.44 -15.98
C SER A 9 -28.81 25.37 -17.07
N SER A 10 -27.79 25.35 -17.92
CA SER A 10 -27.59 24.28 -18.92
C SER A 10 -26.19 24.34 -19.54
N SER A 11 -25.24 23.59 -18.98
CA SER A 11 -24.17 22.91 -19.74
C SER A 11 -23.19 22.23 -18.78
N HIS A 12 -22.75 21.00 -19.12
CA HIS A 12 -21.74 20.15 -18.46
C HIS A 12 -22.22 19.09 -17.45
N LEU A 13 -23.27 18.33 -17.81
CA LEU A 13 -23.49 16.97 -17.27
C LEU A 13 -23.79 15.92 -18.35
N LYS A 14 -23.28 16.08 -19.58
CA LYS A 14 -23.64 15.20 -20.72
C LYS A 14 -22.48 14.89 -21.67
N THR A 15 -21.31 14.52 -21.15
CA THR A 15 -20.22 14.02 -22.01
C THR A 15 -19.49 12.86 -21.34
N ALA A 16 -19.98 11.63 -21.54
CA ALA A 16 -19.16 10.40 -21.58
C ALA A 16 -20.02 9.13 -21.81
N LEU A 17 -21.05 9.19 -22.66
CA LEU A 17 -21.77 7.97 -23.03
C LEU A 17 -22.32 8.09 -24.46
N ARG A 18 -21.49 7.78 -25.46
CA ARG A 18 -21.88 7.42 -26.84
C ARG A 18 -20.66 6.95 -27.64
N SER A 19 -20.87 5.86 -28.39
CA SER A 19 -20.01 5.21 -29.40
C SER A 19 -19.00 4.20 -28.84
N ALA A 20 -18.99 2.91 -29.22
CA ALA A 20 -19.48 2.18 -30.40
C ALA A 20 -20.09 0.82 -29.96
N MET A 21 -21.23 0.29 -30.44
CA MET A 21 -21.66 -0.14 -31.79
C MET A 21 -20.76 -1.18 -32.47
N ALA A 22 -21.09 -2.48 -32.30
CA ALA A 22 -21.48 -3.41 -33.38
C ALA A 22 -21.25 -4.89 -32.98
N ALA A 23 -22.30 -5.72 -33.09
CA ALA A 23 -22.30 -7.15 -33.51
C ALA A 23 -23.59 -7.83 -32.99
N LEU A 24 -24.70 -7.72 -33.72
CA LEU A 24 -25.27 -8.73 -34.64
C LEU A 24 -26.05 -9.86 -33.94
N THR A 25 -27.36 -9.66 -33.88
CA THR A 25 -28.40 -10.65 -33.59
C THR A 25 -28.38 -11.77 -34.65
N CYS A 26 -28.26 -13.02 -34.23
CA CYS A 26 -28.39 -14.18 -35.13
C CYS A 26 -29.41 -15.17 -34.55
N HIS A 27 -30.62 -15.19 -35.12
CA HIS A 27 -31.59 -16.28 -34.93
C HIS A 27 -31.36 -17.33 -36.02
N LEU A 28 -30.91 -18.54 -35.65
CA LEU A 28 -31.08 -19.74 -36.48
C LEU A 28 -31.50 -20.94 -35.63
N HIS A 29 -32.51 -21.65 -36.14
CA HIS A 29 -33.09 -22.91 -35.65
C HIS A 29 -32.15 -24.13 -35.87
N PRO A 30 -32.47 -25.32 -35.30
CA PRO A 30 -31.48 -26.32 -34.89
C PRO A 30 -31.22 -27.40 -35.95
N ILE A 31 -29.96 -27.81 -36.15
CA ILE A 31 -29.61 -29.10 -36.76
C ILE A 31 -28.36 -29.69 -36.05
N ASN A 32 -28.39 -31.02 -35.98
CA ASN A 32 -27.70 -32.01 -35.16
C ASN A 32 -26.19 -32.22 -35.45
N ARG A 33 -25.49 -32.75 -34.43
CA ARG A 33 -24.19 -33.51 -34.42
C ARG A 33 -22.89 -32.76 -34.72
N TYR A 34 -22.04 -32.58 -33.70
CA TYR A 34 -20.83 -33.39 -33.46
C TYR A 34 -20.04 -32.85 -32.26
N ALA A 35 -19.59 -33.75 -31.40
CA ALA A 35 -18.94 -33.46 -30.13
C ALA A 35 -17.57 -32.77 -30.27
N LYS A 36 -17.35 -31.67 -29.53
CA LYS A 36 -16.02 -31.33 -29.00
C LYS A 36 -16.17 -30.47 -27.75
N ARG A 37 -15.74 -31.02 -26.62
CA ARG A 37 -15.65 -30.36 -25.31
C ARG A 37 -14.77 -29.12 -25.43
N GLN A 38 -15.33 -27.93 -25.27
CA GLN A 38 -14.55 -26.72 -24.99
C GLN A 38 -14.53 -26.55 -23.47
N ALA A 39 -13.39 -26.91 -22.89
CA ALA A 39 -13.08 -26.55 -21.51
C ALA A 39 -12.98 -25.02 -21.44
N CYS A 40 -13.96 -24.37 -20.82
CA CYS A 40 -13.77 -23.01 -20.36
C CYS A 40 -12.79 -23.08 -19.18
N ILE A 41 -11.51 -22.81 -19.44
CA ILE A 41 -10.55 -22.53 -18.38
C ILE A 41 -10.90 -21.14 -17.86
N SER A 42 -11.91 -21.06 -17.00
CA SER A 42 -12.18 -19.88 -16.19
C SER A 42 -11.23 -19.91 -15.00
N CYS A 43 -9.95 -19.63 -15.25
CA CYS A 43 -9.05 -19.24 -14.19
C CYS A 43 -9.29 -17.75 -13.88
N SER A 44 -10.35 -17.45 -13.14
CA SER A 44 -10.43 -16.21 -12.36
C SER A 44 -9.96 -16.48 -10.94
N MET A 45 -8.82 -17.15 -10.78
CA MET A 45 -8.05 -17.06 -9.54
C MET A 45 -7.19 -15.80 -9.68
N GLN A 46 -7.82 -14.63 -9.54
CA GLN A 46 -7.04 -13.48 -9.09
C GLN A 46 -6.74 -13.76 -7.62
N PRO A 47 -5.47 -13.84 -7.20
CA PRO A 47 -5.16 -13.73 -5.78
C PRO A 47 -5.81 -12.41 -5.32
N ALA A 48 -6.45 -12.41 -4.15
CA ALA A 48 -6.83 -11.16 -3.51
C ALA A 48 -5.54 -10.32 -3.42
N GLN A 49 -5.39 -9.31 -4.27
CA GLN A 49 -4.22 -8.44 -4.29
C GLN A 49 -4.33 -7.56 -3.04
N SER A 50 -3.98 -8.10 -1.88
CA SER A 50 -3.74 -7.28 -0.70
C SER A 50 -2.51 -6.45 -0.99
N ASN A 51 -2.66 -5.13 -0.97
CA ASN A 51 -1.53 -4.23 -1.07
C ASN A 51 -0.50 -4.56 0.02
N ILE A 52 0.78 -4.39 -0.29
CA ILE A 52 1.85 -4.44 0.70
C ILE A 52 1.69 -3.22 1.61
N LYS A 53 1.53 -3.47 2.91
CA LYS A 53 1.43 -2.44 3.95
C LYS A 53 2.81 -1.93 4.29
N VAL A 54 3.11 -0.68 3.98
CA VAL A 54 4.44 -0.10 4.22
C VAL A 54 4.39 0.83 5.42
N ILE A 55 5.25 0.56 6.40
CA ILE A 55 5.50 1.42 7.55
C ILE A 55 6.78 2.19 7.27
N ILE A 56 6.75 3.51 7.39
CA ILE A 56 7.93 4.35 7.17
C ILE A 56 8.39 4.86 8.52
N ASN A 57 9.56 4.42 8.96
CA ASN A 57 10.21 4.87 10.19
C ASN A 57 11.28 5.93 9.85
N GLY A 58 11.23 7.07 10.52
CA GLY A 58 11.90 8.30 10.06
C GLY A 58 11.09 9.04 8.98
N ALA A 59 9.75 9.02 9.08
CA ALA A 59 8.85 9.55 8.06
C ALA A 59 8.94 11.08 7.87
N ALA A 60 9.33 11.83 8.89
CA ALA A 60 9.43 13.29 8.81
C ALA A 60 10.77 13.76 8.19
N LYS A 61 11.76 12.87 8.07
CA LYS A 61 13.02 13.13 7.36
C LYS A 61 12.76 13.31 5.86
N GLU A 62 13.62 14.07 5.18
CA GLU A 62 13.49 14.34 3.73
C GLU A 62 13.35 13.06 2.89
N ILE A 63 14.21 12.06 3.15
CA ILE A 63 14.14 10.76 2.48
C ILE A 63 12.87 9.97 2.86
N GLY A 64 12.40 10.10 4.10
CA GLY A 64 11.16 9.48 4.57
C GLY A 64 9.94 10.04 3.84
N ARG A 65 9.85 11.36 3.69
CA ARG A 65 8.79 12.02 2.91
C ARG A 65 8.81 11.60 1.45
N ALA A 66 9.99 11.52 0.83
CA ALA A 66 10.12 11.01 -0.52
C ALA A 66 9.63 9.55 -0.65
N ALA A 67 9.92 8.70 0.35
CA ALA A 67 9.42 7.34 0.41
C ALA A 67 7.90 7.26 0.57
N VAL A 68 7.29 8.13 1.40
CA VAL A 68 5.81 8.23 1.54
C VAL A 68 5.19 8.49 0.17
N VAL A 69 5.67 9.52 -0.53
CA VAL A 69 5.16 9.89 -1.87
C VAL A 69 5.35 8.75 -2.87
N ALA A 70 6.50 8.08 -2.84
CA ALA A 70 6.80 6.96 -3.73
C ALA A 70 5.88 5.76 -3.48
N VAL A 71 5.67 5.38 -2.21
CA VAL A 71 4.78 4.28 -1.84
C VAL A 71 3.34 4.57 -2.24
N THR A 72 2.83 5.78 -1.98
CA THR A 72 1.46 6.15 -2.36
C THR A 72 1.23 6.07 -3.88
N ARG A 73 2.26 6.34 -4.67
CA ARG A 73 2.18 6.25 -6.15
C ARG A 73 2.41 4.83 -6.68
N ALA A 74 2.95 3.92 -5.86
CA ALA A 74 3.29 2.57 -6.27
C ALA A 74 2.04 1.67 -6.28
N ARG A 75 1.84 0.94 -7.38
CA ARG A 75 0.74 -0.04 -7.48
C ARG A 75 1.01 -1.23 -6.56
N GLY A 76 -0.03 -1.69 -5.87
CA GLY A 76 0.06 -2.84 -4.98
C GLY A 76 0.74 -2.53 -3.64
N MET A 77 0.91 -1.26 -3.31
CA MET A 77 1.51 -0.80 -2.05
C MET A 77 0.62 0.30 -1.45
N GLU A 78 0.70 0.47 -0.13
CA GLU A 78 0.08 1.59 0.56
C GLU A 78 0.90 1.96 1.79
N VAL A 79 0.88 3.23 2.16
CA VAL A 79 1.44 3.68 3.43
C VAL A 79 0.45 3.22 4.51
N ALA A 80 0.91 2.38 5.42
CA ALA A 80 0.10 1.81 6.50
C ALA A 80 0.44 2.43 7.87
N GLY A 81 1.56 3.15 7.95
CA GLY A 81 1.96 3.87 9.15
C GLY A 81 3.16 4.77 8.91
N ALA A 82 3.21 5.88 9.64
CA ALA A 82 4.32 6.82 9.64
C ALA A 82 4.84 6.95 11.07
N VAL A 83 6.14 6.70 11.26
CA VAL A 83 6.79 6.75 12.56
C VAL A 83 7.90 7.77 12.54
N ASP A 84 7.87 8.72 13.48
CA ASP A 84 8.92 9.72 13.68
C ASP A 84 8.77 10.37 15.06
N SER A 85 9.84 10.96 15.59
CA SER A 85 9.80 11.78 16.80
C SER A 85 9.44 13.25 16.50
N TYR A 86 9.50 13.66 15.24
CA TYR A 86 9.09 14.98 14.75
C TYR A 86 7.70 14.93 14.12
N CYS A 87 6.97 16.05 14.16
CA CYS A 87 5.62 16.17 13.57
C CYS A 87 4.57 15.18 14.11
N VAL A 88 4.77 14.66 15.33
CA VAL A 88 3.87 13.67 15.96
C VAL A 88 2.43 14.21 16.02
N GLY A 89 1.48 13.39 15.58
CA GLY A 89 0.06 13.73 15.49
C GLY A 89 -0.35 14.48 14.22
N GLU A 90 0.61 14.98 13.43
CA GLU A 90 0.31 15.56 12.11
C GLU A 90 0.03 14.45 11.09
N ASP A 91 -0.77 14.77 10.07
CA ASP A 91 -1.03 13.87 8.94
C ASP A 91 0.19 13.79 8.03
N ILE A 92 0.68 12.59 7.74
CA ILE A 92 1.89 12.41 6.93
C ILE A 92 1.72 12.86 5.47
N GLY A 93 0.50 12.81 4.91
CA GLY A 93 0.21 13.33 3.57
C GLY A 93 0.42 14.85 3.50
N LYS A 94 -0.09 15.56 4.52
CA LYS A 94 0.13 17.02 4.66
C LYS A 94 1.60 17.37 4.87
N VAL A 95 2.31 16.62 5.73
CA VAL A 95 3.76 16.82 5.96
C VAL A 95 4.59 16.61 4.68
N CYS A 96 4.08 15.80 3.75
CA CYS A 96 4.67 15.55 2.43
C CYS A 96 4.17 16.49 1.32
N ASP A 97 3.44 17.56 1.65
CA ASP A 97 2.86 18.52 0.70
C ASP A 97 2.02 17.86 -0.41
N MET A 98 1.31 16.78 -0.07
CA MET A 98 0.40 16.10 -0.99
C MET A 98 -0.90 16.87 -1.15
N GLU A 99 -1.56 16.73 -2.31
CA GLU A 99 -2.82 17.40 -2.61
C GLU A 99 -3.93 17.00 -1.63
N GLU A 100 -4.02 15.71 -1.30
CA GLU A 100 -4.98 15.16 -0.35
C GLU A 100 -4.26 14.55 0.86
N PRO A 101 -4.82 14.70 2.08
CA PRO A 101 -4.29 14.05 3.27
C PRO A 101 -4.39 12.54 3.16
N LEU A 102 -3.45 11.84 3.80
CA LEU A 102 -3.49 10.37 3.83
C LEU A 102 -4.34 9.81 4.96
N GLU A 103 -4.72 10.66 5.91
CA GLU A 103 -5.39 10.31 7.17
C GLU A 103 -4.58 9.34 8.03
N ILE A 104 -3.25 9.49 7.97
CA ILE A 104 -2.29 8.67 8.72
C ILE A 104 -1.48 9.62 9.62
N PRO A 105 -1.74 9.63 10.94
CA PRO A 105 -0.97 10.44 11.86
C PRO A 105 0.45 9.90 11.98
N ILE A 106 1.42 10.80 12.15
CA ILE A 106 2.77 10.42 12.55
C ILE A 106 2.73 10.01 14.03
N ILE A 107 3.18 8.79 14.31
CA ILE A 107 3.23 8.19 15.66
C ILE A 107 4.69 8.09 16.11
N ASN A 108 4.96 8.23 17.40
CA ASN A 108 6.32 8.16 17.96
C ASN A 108 6.68 6.78 18.55
N ASP A 109 5.81 5.79 18.36
CA ASP A 109 5.96 4.43 18.85
C ASP A 109 5.81 3.43 17.70
N LEU A 110 6.94 2.85 17.27
CA LEU A 110 6.98 1.83 16.22
C LEU A 110 6.19 0.57 16.59
N THR A 111 6.21 0.16 17.87
CA THR A 111 5.56 -1.06 18.35
C THR A 111 4.05 -0.94 18.24
N MET A 112 3.51 0.25 18.54
CA MET A 112 2.09 0.53 18.39
C MET A 112 1.62 0.35 16.94
N VAL A 113 2.37 0.91 15.98
CA VAL A 113 2.05 0.80 14.55
C VAL A 113 2.18 -0.65 14.08
N LEU A 114 3.27 -1.34 14.43
CA LEU A 114 3.48 -2.75 14.09
C LEU A 114 2.35 -3.65 14.60
N GLY A 115 1.95 -3.48 15.86
CA GLY A 115 0.89 -4.27 16.48
C GLY A 115 -0.48 -4.08 15.82
N SER A 116 -0.76 -2.90 15.27
CA SER A 116 -2.01 -2.65 14.52
C SER A 116 -2.03 -3.42 13.19
N ILE A 117 -0.90 -3.47 12.49
CA ILE A 117 -0.81 -4.10 11.17
C ILE A 117 -0.73 -5.62 11.30
N SER A 118 -0.01 -6.16 12.28
CA SER A 118 0.13 -7.60 12.49
C SER A 118 -1.22 -8.30 12.72
N GLN A 119 -2.18 -7.61 13.35
CA GLN A 119 -3.53 -8.14 13.57
C GLN A 119 -4.31 -8.38 12.27
N SER A 120 -4.02 -7.59 11.23
CA SER A 120 -4.70 -7.71 9.93
C SER A 120 -4.22 -8.89 9.08
N ARG A 121 -3.15 -9.59 9.51
CA ARG A 121 -2.44 -10.62 8.73
C ARG A 121 -2.01 -10.16 7.32
N ALA A 122 -1.92 -8.86 7.10
CA ALA A 122 -1.41 -8.31 5.86
C ALA A 122 0.11 -8.48 5.76
N THR A 123 0.62 -8.55 4.53
CA THR A 123 2.06 -8.46 4.29
C THR A 123 2.55 -7.06 4.61
N GLY A 124 3.36 -6.93 5.67
CA GLY A 124 3.92 -5.66 6.11
C GLY A 124 5.43 -5.56 5.92
N VAL A 125 5.88 -4.37 5.52
CA VAL A 125 7.29 -4.01 5.36
C VAL A 125 7.57 -2.73 6.14
N VAL A 126 8.63 -2.73 6.94
CA VAL A 126 9.16 -1.52 7.58
C VAL A 126 10.29 -0.97 6.73
N VAL A 127 10.20 0.29 6.34
CA VAL A 127 11.30 1.04 5.72
C VAL A 127 11.89 1.95 6.78
N ASP A 128 13.14 1.73 7.17
CA ASP A 128 13.78 2.42 8.29
C ASP A 128 14.86 3.40 7.81
N PHE A 129 14.60 4.69 8.05
CA PHE A 129 15.50 5.82 7.80
C PHE A 129 16.02 6.46 9.10
N THR A 130 15.97 5.74 10.22
CA THR A 130 16.46 6.21 11.53
C THR A 130 17.99 6.20 11.60
N ASP A 131 18.54 6.14 12.80
CA ASP A 131 19.95 6.33 13.06
C ASP A 131 20.63 4.97 13.37
N PRO A 132 21.94 4.83 13.14
CA PRO A 132 22.65 3.56 13.33
C PRO A 132 22.50 2.98 14.75
N SER A 133 22.27 3.83 15.75
CA SER A 133 22.09 3.42 17.15
C SER A 133 20.75 2.73 17.42
N THR A 134 19.72 2.99 16.63
CA THR A 134 18.35 2.48 16.86
C THR A 134 17.97 1.34 15.93
N VAL A 135 18.60 1.28 14.76
CA VAL A 135 18.20 0.36 13.68
C VAL A 135 18.19 -1.11 14.07
N TYR A 136 19.13 -1.55 14.92
CA TYR A 136 19.20 -2.94 15.35
C TYR A 136 17.97 -3.36 16.16
N GLU A 137 17.52 -2.51 17.07
CA GLU A 137 16.33 -2.78 17.90
C GLU A 137 15.04 -2.62 17.08
N ASN A 138 14.99 -1.67 16.15
CA ASN A 138 13.84 -1.51 15.25
C ASN A 138 13.62 -2.77 14.38
N VAL A 139 14.69 -3.34 13.81
CA VAL A 139 14.61 -4.58 13.02
C VAL A 139 14.15 -5.76 13.87
N LYS A 140 14.65 -5.88 15.11
CA LYS A 140 14.18 -6.90 16.06
C LYS A 140 12.69 -6.77 16.33
N GLN A 141 12.21 -5.56 16.59
CA GLN A 141 10.77 -5.30 16.79
C GLN A 141 9.98 -5.70 15.55
N ALA A 142 10.32 -5.20 14.37
CA ALA A 142 9.65 -5.55 13.12
C ALA A 142 9.59 -7.08 12.90
N THR A 143 10.70 -7.77 13.12
CA THR A 143 10.80 -9.23 13.00
C THR A 143 9.91 -9.96 14.00
N ALA A 144 9.82 -9.47 15.25
CA ALA A 144 8.95 -10.05 16.27
C ALA A 144 7.46 -9.96 15.92
N PHE A 145 7.07 -8.97 15.10
CA PHE A 145 5.72 -8.83 14.54
C PHE A 145 5.54 -9.53 13.18
N GLY A 146 6.55 -10.27 12.70
CA GLY A 146 6.50 -10.98 11.43
C GLY A 146 6.67 -10.09 10.19
N MET A 147 7.24 -8.89 10.36
CA MET A 147 7.41 -7.91 9.28
C MET A 147 8.82 -7.97 8.70
N SER A 148 8.94 -7.76 7.39
CA SER A 148 10.24 -7.59 6.73
C SER A 148 10.76 -6.15 6.90
N SER A 149 12.08 -5.96 6.94
CA SER A 149 12.70 -4.64 7.10
C SER A 149 13.58 -4.28 5.90
N VAL A 150 13.45 -3.04 5.42
CA VAL A 150 14.33 -2.39 4.45
C VAL A 150 15.00 -1.23 5.17
N VAL A 151 16.33 -1.26 5.28
CA VAL A 151 17.06 -0.34 6.14
C VAL A 151 17.99 0.54 5.30
N TYR A 152 17.89 1.85 5.51
CA TYR A 152 18.87 2.82 5.00
C TYR A 152 19.46 3.62 6.15
N VAL A 153 20.74 3.36 6.42
CA VAL A 153 21.51 4.06 7.45
C VAL A 153 22.89 4.41 6.89
N PRO A 154 23.19 5.71 6.68
CA PRO A 154 24.53 6.13 6.26
C PRO A 154 25.59 5.70 7.28
N ARG A 155 26.73 5.19 6.79
CA ARG A 155 27.87 4.76 7.62
C ARG A 155 27.51 3.70 8.67
N ILE A 156 26.57 2.80 8.37
CA ILE A 156 26.32 1.63 9.21
C ILE A 156 27.60 0.79 9.36
N GLN A 157 27.89 0.33 10.57
CA GLN A 157 29.07 -0.51 10.82
C GLN A 157 28.83 -1.92 10.29
N LEU A 158 29.88 -2.54 9.75
CA LEU A 158 29.79 -3.90 9.20
C LEU A 158 29.40 -4.93 10.28
N ASP A 159 29.86 -4.73 11.51
CA ASP A 159 29.50 -5.58 12.65
C ASP A 159 28.00 -5.54 12.94
N THR A 160 27.35 -4.38 12.79
CA THR A 160 25.89 -4.24 12.91
C THR A 160 25.17 -5.02 11.82
N VAL A 161 25.66 -4.95 10.57
CA VAL A 161 25.08 -5.71 9.44
C VAL A 161 25.24 -7.21 9.65
N ALA A 162 26.41 -7.67 10.11
CA ALA A 162 26.66 -9.07 10.42
C ALA A 162 25.75 -9.58 11.55
N ALA A 163 25.59 -8.79 12.62
CA ALA A 163 24.69 -9.10 13.71
C ALA A 163 23.22 -9.20 13.25
N LEU A 164 22.77 -8.27 12.39
CA LEU A 164 21.43 -8.32 11.80
C LEU A 164 21.23 -9.55 10.91
N SER A 165 22.20 -9.90 10.06
CA SER A 165 22.13 -11.10 9.22
C SER A 165 21.96 -12.36 10.06
N ALA A 166 22.83 -12.54 11.06
CA ALA A 166 22.78 -13.69 11.95
C ALA A 166 21.48 -13.76 12.76
N PHE A 167 20.90 -12.60 13.10
CA PHE A 167 19.60 -12.53 13.76
C PHE A 167 18.46 -12.95 12.81
N CYS A 168 18.40 -12.37 11.61
CA CYS A 168 17.34 -12.64 10.64
C CYS A 168 17.35 -14.10 10.14
N GLU A 169 18.53 -14.71 9.96
CA GLU A 169 18.66 -16.13 9.62
C GLU A 169 18.00 -17.02 10.67
N LYS A 170 18.25 -16.75 11.96
CA LYS A 170 17.64 -17.49 13.08
C LYS A 170 16.14 -17.25 13.19
N ALA A 171 15.66 -16.04 12.88
CA ALA A 171 14.23 -15.74 12.93
C ALA A 171 13.47 -16.40 11.77
N SER A 172 14.08 -16.50 10.60
CA SER A 172 13.46 -17.07 9.40
C SER A 172 13.15 -18.57 9.52
N THR A 173 13.99 -19.34 10.22
CA THR A 173 13.79 -20.78 10.43
C THR A 173 12.62 -21.09 11.38
N VAL A 174 12.28 -20.15 12.27
CA VAL A 174 11.16 -20.29 13.22
C VAL A 174 9.81 -20.02 12.53
N SER A 175 9.78 -19.19 11.48
CA SER A 175 8.54 -18.81 10.78
C SER A 175 8.01 -19.87 9.80
N THR A 176 8.80 -20.90 9.47
CA THR A 176 8.44 -21.99 8.53
C THR A 176 8.01 -23.30 9.22
N GLY A 177 7.87 -23.30 10.55
CA GLY A 177 7.47 -24.47 11.36
C GLY A 177 5.98 -24.54 11.67
#